data_AF-A0A7K6UD84-F1
#
_entry.id   AF-A0A7K6UD84-F1
#
_cell.length_a   1.000
_cell.length_b   1.000
_cell.length_c   1.000
_cell.angle_alpha   90.00
_cell.angle_beta   90.00
_cell.angle_gamma   90.00
#
_symmetry.space_group_name_H-M   'P 1'
#
loop_
_entity.id
_entity.type
_entity.pdbx_description
1 polymer ?
#
loop_
_entity_poly.entity_id
_entity_poly.type
_entity_poly.pdbx_seq_one_letter_code
_entity_poly.pdbx_strand_id
1 'polypeptide(L)' 'NVFYHEADADTATPLSPPWMENPYVKVDTVAAEHLSRPSPGSGGPPQGRINRKTLRLGPLSRAGFYLA' A
#
# COMPACT_ATOMS: atom_id res chain seq x y z
N ASN A 1 -2.87 5.03 -1.92
CA ASN A 1 -2.35 5.42 -0.59
C ASN A 1 -1.76 4.18 0.05
N VAL A 2 -0.77 4.35 0.93
CA VAL A 2 -0.24 3.27 1.79
C VAL A 2 -0.44 3.70 3.23
N PHE A 3 -0.89 2.78 4.07
CA PHE A 3 -1.15 2.97 5.49
C PHE A 3 -0.54 1.85 6.32
N TYR A 4 -0.38 2.07 7.63
CA TYR A 4 -0.05 1.02 8.59
C TYR A 4 -0.90 1.11 9.87
N HIS A 5 -1.07 -0.02 10.56
CA HIS A 5 -1.70 -0.10 11.89
C HIS A 5 -0.92 -1.05 12.78
N GLU A 6 -0.39 -0.55 13.91
CA GLU A 6 0.34 -1.35 14.88
C GLU A 6 -0.59 -2.14 15.80
N ALA A 7 -0.25 -3.39 16.11
CA ALA A 7 -0.99 -4.28 17.01
C ALA A 7 -0.04 -5.11 17.87
N ASP A 8 -0.47 -5.49 19.08
CA ASP A 8 0.34 -6.33 19.98
C ASP A 8 0.18 -7.84 19.71
N ALA A 9 -0.78 -8.22 18.85
CA ALA A 9 -1.04 -9.59 18.43
C ALA A 9 -1.74 -9.59 17.07
N ASP A 10 -1.90 -10.78 16.48
CA ASP A 10 -2.66 -10.95 15.24
C ASP A 10 -4.17 -10.92 15.52
N THR A 11 -4.78 -9.74 15.48
CA THR A 11 -6.18 -9.50 15.88
C THR A 11 -7.06 -8.95 14.74
N ALA A 12 -6.54 -8.85 13.52
CA ALA A 12 -7.33 -8.39 12.38
C ALA A 12 -8.51 -9.32 12.11
N THR A 13 -9.65 -8.73 11.77
CA THR A 13 -10.86 -9.42 11.32
C THR A 13 -11.34 -8.78 10.02
N PRO A 14 -12.36 -9.34 9.33
CA PRO A 14 -12.88 -8.72 8.12
C PRO A 14 -13.36 -7.27 8.29
N LEU A 15 -13.68 -6.84 9.53
CA LEU A 15 -14.23 -5.53 9.85
C LEU A 15 -13.36 -4.69 10.81
N SER A 16 -12.28 -5.26 11.38
CA SER A 16 -11.41 -4.58 12.34
C SER A 16 -9.94 -4.79 11.98
N PRO A 17 -9.09 -3.74 11.96
CA PRO A 17 -9.45 -2.34 12.18
C PRO A 17 -10.37 -1.81 11.07
N PRO A 18 -11.22 -0.79 11.34
CA PRO A 18 -12.07 -0.19 10.31
C PRO A 18 -11.27 0.25 9.08
N TRP A 19 -11.82 0.03 7.89
CA TRP A 19 -11.19 0.30 6.59
C TRP A 19 -11.16 1.80 6.23
N MET A 20 -10.51 2.60 7.06
CA MET A 20 -10.38 4.04 6.90
C MET A 20 -9.15 4.57 7.66
N GLU A 21 -8.71 5.78 7.30
CA GLU A 21 -7.74 6.53 8.12
C GLU A 21 -8.30 6.74 9.53
N ASN A 22 -7.45 6.64 10.56
CA ASN A 22 -7.86 6.51 11.96
C ASN A 22 -8.79 5.29 12.18
N PRO A 23 -8.23 4.08 12.34
CA PRO A 23 -7.00 3.84 13.11
C PRO A 23 -5.76 3.53 12.27
N TYR A 24 -5.88 3.50 10.94
CA TYR A 24 -4.73 3.37 10.06
C TYR A 24 -4.01 4.73 9.94
N VAL A 25 -2.68 4.71 10.09
CA VAL A 25 -1.82 5.89 9.92
C VAL A 25 -1.35 5.93 8.47
N LYS A 26 -1.62 7.05 7.79
CA LYS A 26 -1.20 7.26 6.40
C LYS A 26 0.32 7.43 6.31
N VAL A 27 0.95 6.66 5.43
CA VAL A 27 2.39 6.71 5.16
C VAL A 27 2.68 7.66 4.00
N ASP A 28 2.07 7.41 2.84
CA ASP A 28 2.28 8.19 1.63
C ASP A 28 1.13 8.00 0.64
N THR A 29 1.00 8.95 -0.29
CA THR A 29 0.21 8.80 -1.51
C THR A 29 1.15 8.36 -2.64
N VAL A 30 1.31 7.03 -2.82
CA VAL A 30 2.20 6.50 -3.86
C VAL A 30 1.63 6.75 -5.25
N ALA A 31 2.40 7.43 -6.09
CA ALA A 31 2.13 7.62 -7.52
C ALA A 31 3.05 6.75 -8.38
N ALA A 32 2.60 6.45 -9.60
CA ALA A 32 3.40 5.75 -10.59
C ALA A 32 4.30 6.74 -11.34
N GLU A 33 5.60 6.45 -11.41
CA GLU A 33 6.57 7.21 -12.22
C GLU A 33 6.51 6.79 -13.70
N HIS A 34 6.45 5.47 -13.93
CA HIS A 34 6.29 4.87 -15.24
C HIS A 34 4.84 4.44 -15.43
N LEU A 35 4.14 5.07 -16.38
CA LEU A 35 2.80 4.67 -16.78
C LEU A 35 2.88 3.60 -17.87
N SER A 36 2.13 2.51 -17.69
CA SER A 36 1.94 1.53 -18.76
C SER A 36 1.08 2.14 -19.86
N ARG A 37 1.50 1.95 -21.12
CA ARG A 37 0.76 2.39 -22.30
C ARG A 37 0.18 1.17 -23.02
N PRO A 38 -1.07 1.25 -23.49
CA PRO A 38 -1.63 0.20 -24.34
C PRO A 38 -0.83 0.11 -25.64
N SER A 39 -0.61 -1.12 -26.11
CA SER A 39 0.06 -1.34 -27.40
C SER A 39 -0.84 -0.83 -28.53
N PRO A 40 -0.31 -0.11 -29.54
CA PRO A 40 -1.07 0.24 -30.73
C PRO A 40 -1.62 -1.05 -31.38
N GLY A 41 -2.93 -1.12 -31.62
CA GLY A 41 -3.57 -2.27 -32.29
C GLY A 41 -4.17 -3.37 -31.38
N SER A 42 -4.52 -3.06 -30.13
CA SER A 42 -5.52 -3.76 -29.29
C SER A 42 -5.33 -5.27 -29.01
N GLY A 43 -4.13 -5.84 -29.14
CA GLY A 43 -3.89 -7.25 -28.79
C GLY A 43 -2.55 -7.59 -28.15
N GLY A 44 -1.59 -6.66 -28.14
CA GLY A 44 -0.27 -6.86 -27.55
C GLY A 44 -0.23 -6.54 -26.05
N PRO A 45 0.72 -7.13 -25.29
CA PRO A 45 0.87 -6.83 -23.88
C PRO A 45 1.15 -5.33 -23.66
N PRO A 46 0.62 -4.73 -22.58
CA PRO A 46 0.88 -3.32 -22.27
C PRO A 46 2.37 -3.06 -22.13
N GLN A 47 2.86 -1.99 -22.76
CA GLN A 47 4.26 -1.59 -22.67
C GLN A 47 4.44 -0.70 -21.44
N GLY A 48 5.28 -1.11 -20.50
CA GLY A 48 5.52 -0.34 -19.29
C GLY A 48 6.67 -0.91 -18.46
N ARG A 49 7.21 -0.07 -17.57
CA ARG A 49 8.21 -0.47 -16.57
C ARG A 49 7.54 -0.63 -15.22
N ILE A 50 8.05 -1.56 -14.40
CA ILE A 50 7.59 -1.73 -13.02
C ILE A 50 8.05 -0.51 -12.20
N ASN A 51 7.14 0.05 -11.40
CA ASN A 51 7.45 1.10 -10.44
C ASN A 51 7.94 0.49 -9.12
N ARG A 52 8.95 1.10 -8.50
CA ARG A 52 9.43 0.71 -7.18
C ARG A 52 9.47 1.93 -6.26
N LYS A 53 8.83 1.83 -5.10
CA LYS A 53 8.86 2.84 -4.04
C LYS A 53 9.34 2.19 -2.75
N THR A 54 10.28 2.84 -2.07
CA THR A 54 10.71 2.47 -0.72
C THR A 54 10.14 3.49 0.26
N LEU A 55 9.43 3.02 1.28
CA LEU A 55 8.80 3.85 2.31
C LEU A 55 9.40 3.49 3.67
N ARG A 56 9.48 4.49 4.56
CA ARG A 56 9.92 4.30 5.95
C ARG A 56 8.71 4.41 6.88
N LEU A 57 8.55 3.43 7.76
CA LEU A 57 7.47 3.35 8.75
C LEU A 57 8.05 3.59 10.15
N GLY A 58 7.33 4.33 11.00
CA GLY A 58 7.62 4.43 12.43
C GLY A 58 8.10 5.78 12.95
N PRO A 59 8.55 5.85 14.22
CA PRO A 59 8.96 4.70 15.05
C PRO A 59 7.82 3.75 15.40
N LEU A 60 8.09 2.45 15.35
CA LEU A 60 7.16 1.38 15.77
C LEU A 60 7.48 0.98 17.22
N SER A 61 6.45 0.62 17.98
CA SER A 61 6.53 0.34 19.41
C SER A 61 5.75 -0.90 19.86
N ARG A 62 4.76 -1.36 19.08
CA ARG A 62 3.98 -2.57 19.40
C ARG A 62 4.65 -3.83 18.87
N ALA A 63 4.08 -4.99 19.20
CA ALA A 63 4.65 -6.29 18.82
C ALA A 63 4.68 -6.53 17.29
N GLY A 64 3.77 -5.93 16.53
CA GLY A 64 3.69 -6.04 15.08
C GLY A 64 2.83 -4.96 14.43
N PHE A 65 2.63 -5.07 13.12
CA PHE A 65 1.79 -4.13 12.35
C PHE A 65 1.21 -4.78 11.08
N TYR A 66 0.15 -4.19 10.56
CA TYR A 66 -0.44 -4.48 9.25
C TYR A 66 -0.20 -3.33 8.27
N LEU A 67 -0.13 -3.63 6.98
CA LEU A 67 -0.10 -2.64 5.89
C LEU A 67 -1.41 -2.70 5.08
N ALA A 68 -1.89 -1.53 4.66
CA ALA A 68 -3.11 -1.37 3.85
C ALA A 68 -2.95 -0.31 2.74
#